data_AF-A0A0F9LDY3-F1
#
_entry.id   AF-A0A0F9LDY3-F1
#
_cell.length_a   1.000
_cell.length_b   1.000
_cell.length_c   1.000
_cell.angle_alpha   90.00
_cell.angle_beta   90.00
_cell.angle_gamma   90.00
#
_symmetry.space_group_name_H-M   'P 1'
#
loop_
_entity.id
_entity.type
_entity.pdbx_description
1 polymer ?
#
loop_
_entity_poly.entity_id
_entity_poly.type
_entity_poly.pdbx_seq_one_letter_code
_entity_poly.pdbx_strand_id
1 'polypeptide(L)'
;MKFSGPKKLTLENIKKEKLLPGIYKLLNRNKKIIYVGVSKRLQHRLFAVLYGRSDYVQIPGKMRIRNSARFYQKIYTNILNARMIEKKLKKKT
;
A
#
# COMPACT_ATOMS: atom_id res chain seq x y z
N MET A 1 -13.73 -4.44 9.99
CA MET A 1 -13.02 -3.44 9.14
C MET A 1 -12.84 -4.01 7.74
N LYS A 2 -13.20 -3.27 6.69
CA LYS A 2 -13.10 -3.73 5.29
C LYS A 2 -12.12 -2.85 4.53
N PHE A 3 -11.30 -3.46 3.67
CA PHE A 3 -10.48 -2.71 2.72
C PHE A 3 -11.39 -1.90 1.80
N SER A 4 -10.92 -0.72 1.40
CA SER A 4 -11.60 0.01 0.35
C SER A 4 -11.68 -0.78 -0.95
N GLY A 5 -12.57 -0.33 -1.85
CA GLY A 5 -12.47 -0.70 -3.26
C GLY A 5 -11.07 -0.41 -3.82
N PRO A 6 -10.63 -1.18 -4.83
CA PRO A 6 -9.35 -0.94 -5.50
C PRO A 6 -9.38 0.42 -6.22
N LYS A 7 -8.43 1.29 -5.90
CA LYS A 7 -8.23 2.58 -6.56
C LYS A 7 -6.99 2.51 -7.43
N LYS A 8 -7.00 3.17 -8.60
CA LYS A 8 -5.80 3.28 -9.45
C LYS A 8 -4.70 4.03 -8.68
N LEU A 9 -3.47 3.55 -8.76
CA LEU A 9 -2.30 4.19 -8.16
C LEU A 9 -1.89 5.40 -9.01
N THR A 10 -2.61 6.51 -8.85
CA THR A 10 -2.37 7.79 -9.55
C THR A 10 -2.22 8.92 -8.55
N LEU A 11 -1.56 9.99 -8.96
CA LEU A 11 -1.36 11.21 -8.16
C LEU A 11 -2.70 11.74 -7.60
N GLU A 12 -3.71 11.85 -8.45
CA GLU A 12 -5.04 12.36 -8.10
C GLU A 12 -5.73 11.54 -7.01
N ASN A 13 -5.66 10.21 -7.10
CA ASN A 13 -6.25 9.34 -6.10
C ASN A 13 -5.51 9.42 -4.77
N ILE A 14 -4.17 9.48 -4.81
CA ILE A 14 -3.35 9.57 -3.59
C ILE A 14 -3.53 10.92 -2.91
N LYS A 15 -3.64 12.04 -3.65
CA LYS A 15 -3.91 13.37 -3.07
C LYS A 15 -5.20 13.40 -2.24
N LYS A 16 -6.20 12.58 -2.58
CA LYS A 16 -7.47 12.45 -1.84
C LYS A 16 -7.37 11.54 -0.60
N GLU A 17 -6.25 10.85 -0.38
CA GLU A 17 -6.06 10.00 0.81
C GLU A 17 -5.56 10.81 2.01
N LYS A 18 -5.93 10.38 3.23
CA LYS A 18 -5.54 11.01 4.48
C LYS A 18 -4.12 10.65 4.93
N LEU A 19 -3.46 11.58 5.63
CA LEU A 19 -2.19 11.39 6.34
C LEU A 19 -2.36 10.63 7.67
N LEU A 20 -3.14 9.56 7.65
CA LEU A 20 -3.44 8.75 8.84
C LEU A 20 -2.69 7.42 8.81
N PRO A 21 -2.50 6.81 10.00
CA PRO A 21 -1.99 5.46 10.08
C PRO A 21 -2.97 4.44 9.47
N GLY A 22 -2.41 3.33 9.02
CA GLY A 22 -3.20 2.21 8.54
C GLY A 22 -2.42 1.18 7.76
N ILE A 23 -3.17 0.31 7.10
CA ILE A 23 -2.65 -0.78 6.28
C ILE A 23 -3.09 -0.57 4.83
N TYR A 24 -2.20 -0.90 3.89
CA TYR A 24 -2.45 -0.85 2.45
C TYR A 24 -2.07 -2.16 1.77
N LYS A 25 -2.76 -2.42 0.66
CA LYS A 25 -2.43 -3.46 -0.31
C LYS A 25 -2.05 -2.78 -1.62
N LEU A 26 -1.01 -3.27 -2.28
CA LEU A 26 -0.73 -2.95 -3.66
C LEU A 26 -1.16 -4.14 -4.52
N LEU A 27 -1.78 -3.83 -5.66
CA LEU A 27 -2.32 -4.81 -6.57
C LEU A 27 -1.78 -4.56 -7.98
N ASN A 28 -1.58 -5.64 -8.74
CA ASN A 28 -1.12 -5.58 -10.13
C ASN A 28 -2.26 -5.26 -11.10
N ARG A 29 -1.99 -5.29 -12.42
CA ARG A 29 -2.98 -5.07 -13.50
C ARG A 29 -4.21 -5.98 -13.36
N ASN A 30 -4.00 -7.22 -12.93
CA ASN A 30 -5.05 -8.24 -12.78
C ASN A 30 -5.76 -8.15 -11.42
N LYS A 31 -5.58 -7.05 -10.68
CA LYS A 31 -6.12 -6.85 -9.32
C LYS A 31 -5.70 -7.96 -8.34
N LYS A 32 -4.59 -8.67 -8.59
CA LYS A 32 -3.99 -9.60 -7.62
C LYS A 32 -3.13 -8.82 -6.64
N ILE A 33 -3.20 -9.16 -5.36
CA ILE A 33 -2.40 -8.54 -4.31
C ILE A 33 -0.94 -8.98 -4.51
N ILE A 34 -0.04 -8.01 -4.61
CA ILE A 34 1.42 -8.25 -4.76
C ILE A 34 2.22 -7.79 -3.54
N TYR A 35 1.62 -6.95 -2.70
CA TYR A 35 2.26 -6.45 -1.50
C TYR A 35 1.23 -5.97 -0.47
N VAL A 36 1.56 -6.18 0.80
CA VAL A 36 0.81 -5.65 1.94
C VAL A 36 1.79 -4.93 2.85
N GLY A 37 1.45 -3.72 3.26
CA GLY A 37 2.30 -2.93 4.16
C GLY A 37 1.50 -2.06 5.11
N VAL A 38 2.15 -1.68 6.21
CA VAL A 38 1.61 -0.75 7.21
C VAL A 38 2.35 0.58 7.11
N SER A 39 1.67 1.68 7.42
CA SER A 39 2.29 3.01 7.49
C SER A 39 1.67 3.85 8.60
N LYS A 40 2.48 4.71 9.22
CA LYS A 40 2.00 5.81 10.09
C LYS A 40 1.37 6.94 9.28
N ARG A 41 1.73 7.06 8.01
CA ARG A 41 1.22 8.07 7.06
C ARG A 41 0.96 7.37 5.73
N LEU A 42 -0.27 6.90 5.53
CA LEU A 42 -0.64 6.11 4.34
C LEU A 42 -0.40 6.86 3.04
N GLN A 43 -0.85 8.12 2.96
CA GLN A 43 -0.68 8.96 1.78
C GLN A 43 0.81 9.09 1.38
N HIS A 44 1.69 9.42 2.32
CA HIS A 44 3.14 9.51 2.05
C HIS A 44 3.72 8.20 1.52
N ARG A 45 3.28 7.06 2.06
CA ARG A 45 3.80 5.77 1.61
C ARG A 45 3.35 5.43 0.20
N LEU A 46 2.11 5.78 -0.17
CA LEU A 46 1.63 5.62 -1.54
C LEU A 46 2.38 6.55 -2.52
N PHE A 47 2.69 7.79 -2.11
CA PHE A 47 3.55 8.68 -2.91
C PHE A 47 4.94 8.10 -3.12
N ALA A 48 5.55 7.51 -2.09
CA ALA A 48 6.86 6.87 -2.21
C ALA A 48 6.83 5.69 -3.20
N VAL A 49 5.73 4.93 -3.27
CA VAL A 49 5.54 3.88 -4.28
C VAL A 49 5.44 4.51 -5.67
N LEU A 50 4.55 5.49 -5.86
CA LEU A 50 4.27 6.09 -7.16
C LEU A 50 5.53 6.71 -7.78
N TYR A 51 6.20 7.58 -7.04
CA TYR A 51 7.39 8.29 -7.54
C TYR A 51 8.66 7.44 -7.48
N GLY A 52 8.64 6.30 -6.79
CA GLY A 52 9.86 5.62 -6.39
C GLY A 52 10.72 6.56 -5.58
N ARG A 53 10.35 6.78 -4.32
CA ARG A 53 11.24 7.42 -3.34
C ARG A 53 11.65 6.40 -2.30
N SER A 54 12.78 6.64 -1.63
CA SER A 54 13.29 5.76 -0.57
C SER A 54 13.56 4.35 -1.12
N ASP A 55 13.18 3.32 -0.39
CA ASP A 55 13.52 1.93 -0.66
C ASP A 55 12.93 1.39 -1.98
N TYR A 56 11.89 2.03 -2.53
CA TYR A 56 11.23 1.61 -3.76
C TYR A 56 12.05 1.88 -5.03
N VAL A 57 13.18 2.60 -4.90
CA VAL A 57 14.18 2.77 -5.96
C VAL A 57 15.34 1.81 -5.77
N GLN A 58 15.82 1.69 -4.54
CA GLN A 58 17.12 1.09 -4.25
C GLN A 58 17.03 -0.42 -3.98
N ILE A 59 15.92 -0.91 -3.41
CA ILE A 59 15.82 -2.31 -2.99
C ILE A 59 15.16 -3.14 -4.11
N PRO A 60 15.85 -4.16 -4.69
CA PRO A 60 15.36 -4.88 -5.86
C PRO A 60 13.93 -5.45 -5.71
N GLY A 61 13.63 -6.04 -4.54
CA GLY A 61 12.29 -6.57 -4.26
C GLY A 61 11.19 -5.49 -4.24
N LYS A 62 11.49 -4.32 -3.67
CA LYS A 62 10.54 -3.19 -3.61
C LYS A 62 10.41 -2.49 -4.97
N MET A 63 11.50 -2.41 -5.74
CA MET A 63 11.48 -1.93 -7.11
C MET A 63 10.55 -2.78 -7.99
N ARG A 64 10.62 -4.11 -7.88
CA ARG A 64 9.71 -5.02 -8.60
C ARG A 64 8.24 -4.78 -8.22
N ILE A 65 7.96 -4.58 -6.93
CA ILE A 65 6.63 -4.24 -6.43
C ILE A 65 6.13 -2.93 -7.06
N ARG A 66 6.94 -1.86 -7.03
CA ARG A 66 6.61 -0.57 -7.65
C ARG A 66 6.27 -0.74 -9.12
N ASN A 67 7.13 -1.41 -9.89
CA ASN A 67 6.96 -1.57 -11.33
C ASN A 67 5.68 -2.35 -11.68
N SER A 68 5.27 -3.26 -10.80
CA SER A 68 4.09 -4.11 -10.97
C SER A 68 2.79 -3.48 -10.43
N ALA A 69 2.88 -2.58 -9.47
CA ALA A 69 1.72 -1.98 -8.80
C ALA A 69 0.91 -1.08 -9.76
N ARG A 70 -0.40 -1.25 -9.77
CA ARG A 70 -1.34 -0.46 -10.58
C ARG A 70 -2.55 0.02 -9.79
N PHE A 71 -2.92 -0.72 -8.74
CA PHE A 71 -3.99 -0.33 -7.85
C PHE A 71 -3.55 -0.43 -6.40
N TYR A 72 -4.27 0.25 -5.52
CA TYR A 72 -4.12 0.08 -4.08
C TYR A 72 -5.47 -0.04 -3.40
N GLN A 73 -5.45 -0.68 -2.24
CA GLN A 73 -6.55 -0.67 -1.27
C GLN A 73 -5.98 -0.27 0.09
N LYS A 74 -6.83 0.26 0.97
CA LYS A 74 -6.40 0.67 2.32
C LYS A 74 -7.46 0.45 3.38
N ILE A 75 -7.02 0.51 4.63
CA ILE A 75 -7.83 0.67 5.84
C ILE A 75 -7.10 1.67 6.73
N TYR A 76 -7.80 2.72 7.16
CA TYR A 76 -7.30 3.60 8.22
C TYR A 76 -7.55 2.96 9.57
N THR A 77 -6.51 2.87 10.39
CA THR A 77 -6.57 2.29 11.73
C THR A 77 -5.30 2.64 12.50
N ASN A 78 -5.29 2.43 13.81
CA ASN A 78 -4.07 2.61 14.59
C ASN A 78 -2.98 1.59 14.18
N ILE A 79 -1.73 1.90 14.51
CA ILE A 79 -0.59 1.08 14.06
C ILE A 79 -0.59 -0.33 14.63
N LEU A 80 -1.04 -0.52 15.87
CA LEU A 80 -1.08 -1.83 16.51
C LEU A 80 -2.04 -2.76 15.76
N ASN A 81 -3.26 -2.29 15.49
CA ASN A 81 -4.26 -3.02 14.72
C ASN A 81 -3.78 -3.26 13.28
N ALA A 82 -3.17 -2.25 12.64
CA ALA A 82 -2.63 -2.40 11.29
C ALA A 82 -1.59 -3.54 11.21
N ARG A 83 -0.66 -3.61 12.18
CA ARG A 83 0.36 -4.68 12.26
C ARG A 83 -0.25 -6.05 12.50
N MET A 84 -1.27 -6.16 13.35
CA MET A 84 -1.99 -7.43 13.56
C MET A 84 -2.65 -7.91 12.27
N ILE A 85 -3.32 -7.01 11.54
CA ILE A 85 -3.96 -7.34 10.25
C ILE A 85 -2.90 -7.74 9.23
N GLU A 86 -1.78 -7.02 9.15
CA GLU A 86 -0.66 -7.35 8.24
C GLU A 86 -0.13 -8.76 8.50
N LYS A 87 0.15 -9.11 9.76
CA LYS A 87 0.63 -10.45 10.14
C LYS A 87 -0.37 -11.54 9.75
N LYS A 88 -1.66 -11.31 9.96
CA LYS A 88 -2.73 -12.24 9.55
C LYS A 88 -2.81 -12.42 8.03
N LEU A 89 -2.65 -11.34 7.26
CA LEU A 89 -2.68 -11.40 5.80
C LEU A 89 -1.47 -12.13 5.24
N LYS A 90 -0.27 -11.83 5.74
CA LYS A 90 0.98 -12.48 5.30
C LYS A 90 1.04 -13.98 5.61
N LYS A 91 0.32 -14.47 6.62
CA LYS A 91 0.20 -15.92 6.89
C LYS A 91 -0.71 -16.67 5.90
N LYS A 92 -1.59 -15.95 5.20
CA LYS A 92 -2.59 -16.54 4.27
C LYS A 92 -2.15 -16.46 2.81
N THR A 93 -1.02 -15.82 2.53
CA THR A 93 -0.48 -15.62 1.17
C THR A 93 0.83 -16.37 1.06
#